data_AF-A0AAW0P780-F1
#
_entry.id   AF-A0AAW0P780-F1
#
_cell.length_a   1.000
_cell.length_b   1.000
_cell.length_c   1.000
_cell.angle_alpha   90.00
_cell.angle_beta   90.00
_cell.angle_gamma   90.00
#
_symmetry.space_group_name_H-M   'P 1'
#
loop_
_entity.id
_entity.type
_entity.pdbx_description
1 polymer ?
#
loop_
_entity_poly.entity_id
_entity_poly.type
_entity_poly.pdbx_seq_one_letter_code
_entity_poly.pdbx_strand_id
1 'polypeptide(L)'
;MGNVNSLPNKCEELEALVRSDEAYLVSLYLLTESWLTDGIPDSAVSIPGYTLVRADRAVELCGKTKGGGLAVLVSNKWCHPGHITVKNKTCTRDVELLVVGIRPYYLPREFSNVVAIVVYIPPRADPTSACDVIQEAVARIQSAHSEALIIISGDFNHVERLCPPW
;
A
#
# COMPACT_ATOMS: atom_id res chain seq x y z
N MET A 1 4.65 6.65 -5.68
CA MET A 1 5.08 5.52 -4.84
C MET A 1 6.43 5.88 -4.23
N GLY A 2 6.69 5.54 -2.97
CA GLY A 2 7.95 5.89 -2.32
C GLY A 2 8.29 5.01 -1.13
N ASN A 3 9.56 4.63 -1.01
CA ASN A 3 10.09 4.00 0.19
C ASN A 3 10.48 5.11 1.19
N VAL A 4 9.78 5.18 2.32
CA VAL A 4 9.93 6.30 3.25
C VAL A 4 11.00 6.05 4.32
N ASN A 5 11.41 4.80 4.58
CA ASN A 5 12.41 4.49 5.61
C ASN A 5 12.14 5.21 6.94
N SER A 6 10.92 5.04 7.47
CA SER A 6 10.28 5.78 8.58
C SER A 6 9.34 6.90 8.12
N LEU A 7 8.02 6.61 8.16
CA LEU A 7 6.99 7.61 7.93
C LEU A 7 6.91 8.67 9.05
N PRO A 8 6.98 8.33 10.35
CA PRO A 8 6.88 9.32 11.42
C PRO A 8 7.90 10.45 11.31
N ASN A 9 9.11 10.14 10.83
CA ASN A 9 10.18 11.13 10.67
C ASN A 9 10.00 12.03 9.44
N LYS A 10 9.08 11.70 8.54
CA LYS A 10 8.87 12.37 7.25
C LYS A 10 7.49 12.99 7.10
N CYS A 11 6.67 12.97 8.15
CA CYS A 11 5.32 13.53 8.09
C CYS A 11 5.35 15.02 7.72
N GLU A 12 6.23 15.83 8.32
CA GLU A 12 6.33 17.26 8.00
C GLU A 12 6.75 17.51 6.55
N GLU A 13 7.71 16.74 6.03
CA GLU A 13 8.16 16.84 4.64
C GLU A 13 7.05 16.42 3.67
N LEU A 14 6.33 15.33 3.99
CA LEU A 14 5.22 14.85 3.20
C LEU A 14 4.04 15.84 3.23
N GLU A 15 3.76 16.46 4.36
CA GLU A 15 2.78 17.54 4.46
C GLU A 15 3.17 18.75 3.62
N ALA A 16 4.44 19.16 3.68
CA ALA A 16 4.95 20.26 2.87
C ALA A 16 4.83 19.93 1.37
N LEU A 17 5.14 18.70 0.98
CA LEU A 17 4.95 18.21 -0.39
C LEU A 17 3.48 18.26 -0.79
N VAL A 18 2.58 17.72 0.01
CA VAL A 18 1.13 17.74 -0.26
C VAL A 18 0.56 19.15 -0.40
N ARG A 19 1.11 20.11 0.34
CA ARG A 19 0.73 21.54 0.23
C ARG A 19 1.26 22.23 -1.03
N SER A 20 2.19 21.61 -1.77
CA SER A 20 2.66 22.13 -3.05
C SER A 20 1.67 21.83 -4.18
N ASP A 21 1.51 22.76 -5.12
CA ASP A 21 0.45 22.73 -6.13
C ASP A 21 0.50 21.49 -7.06
N GLU A 22 1.70 20.95 -7.30
CA GLU A 22 1.89 19.74 -8.12
C GLU A 22 1.48 18.44 -7.41
N ALA A 23 1.66 18.36 -6.09
CA ALA A 23 1.34 17.17 -5.29
C ALA A 23 -0.08 17.20 -4.70
N TYR A 24 -0.72 18.37 -4.63
CA TYR A 24 -2.12 18.51 -4.22
C TYR A 24 -3.12 17.76 -5.12
N LEU A 25 -2.70 17.43 -6.35
CA LEU A 25 -3.46 16.64 -7.31
C LEU A 25 -3.27 15.12 -7.14
N VAL A 26 -2.37 14.67 -6.26
CA VAL A 26 -2.06 13.24 -6.10
C VAL A 26 -3.21 12.55 -5.38
N SER A 27 -3.90 11.67 -6.11
CA SER A 27 -4.99 10.86 -5.58
C SER A 27 -4.55 9.80 -4.57
N LEU A 28 -3.32 9.30 -4.71
CA LEU A 28 -2.86 8.10 -4.02
C LEU A 28 -1.35 8.14 -3.76
N TYR A 29 -0.94 8.00 -2.50
CA TYR A 29 0.44 7.66 -2.14
C TYR A 29 0.52 6.21 -1.67
N LEU A 30 1.46 5.47 -2.25
CA LEU A 30 1.78 4.09 -1.90
C LEU A 30 3.18 4.08 -1.28
N LEU A 31 3.26 3.74 0.01
CA LEU A 31 4.45 3.89 0.82
C LEU A 31 4.89 2.54 1.40
N THR A 32 6.18 2.26 1.29
CA THR A 32 6.85 1.10 1.90
C THR A 32 7.80 1.56 3.00
N GLU A 33 8.20 0.66 3.90
CA GLU A 33 9.10 0.96 5.03
C GLU A 33 8.54 2.09 5.91
N SER A 34 7.24 2.04 6.21
CA SER A 34 6.58 3.06 7.05
C SER A 34 7.08 3.04 8.50
N TRP A 35 7.55 1.88 8.97
CA TRP A 35 8.02 1.61 10.34
C TRP A 35 6.99 1.94 11.42
N LEU A 36 5.70 1.95 11.04
CA LEU A 36 4.60 2.10 11.97
C LEU A 36 4.41 0.82 12.79
N THR A 37 3.96 1.00 14.02
CA THR A 37 3.61 -0.07 14.96
C THR A 37 2.29 0.25 15.64
N ASP A 38 1.58 -0.76 16.14
CA ASP A 38 0.28 -0.58 16.80
C ASP A 38 0.31 0.43 17.96
N GLY A 39 1.49 0.68 18.56
CA GLY A 39 1.68 1.70 19.60
C GLY A 39 1.69 3.15 19.09
N ILE A 40 1.85 3.37 17.79
CA ILE A 40 1.81 4.70 17.16
C ILE A 40 0.37 4.95 16.69
N PRO A 41 -0.36 5.91 17.29
CA PRO A 41 -1.72 6.21 16.89
C PRO A 41 -1.73 6.88 15.50
N ASP A 42 -2.79 6.65 14.73
CA ASP A 42 -2.95 7.24 13.39
C ASP A 42 -2.91 8.77 13.40
N SER A 43 -3.35 9.40 14.49
CA SER A 43 -3.28 10.85 14.67
C SER A 43 -1.85 11.41 14.70
N ALA A 44 -0.86 10.59 15.07
CA ALA A 44 0.54 11.02 15.09
C ALA A 44 1.16 11.09 13.68
N VAL A 45 0.52 10.46 12.69
CA VAL A 45 1.00 10.37 11.30
C VAL A 45 -0.06 10.79 10.29
N SER A 46 -1.09 11.50 10.75
CA SER A 46 -2.20 11.95 9.91
C SER A 46 -1.73 13.08 9.00
N ILE A 47 -1.98 12.93 7.69
CA ILE A 47 -1.73 13.98 6.71
C ILE A 47 -3.06 14.67 6.37
N PRO A 48 -3.19 16.00 6.55
CA PRO A 48 -4.43 16.70 6.25
C PRO A 48 -4.93 16.47 4.82
N GLY A 49 -6.22 16.15 4.67
CA GLY A 49 -6.83 15.90 3.36
C GLY A 49 -6.63 14.47 2.82
N TYR A 50 -5.96 13.60 3.57
CA TYR A 50 -5.77 12.19 3.20
C TYR A 50 -6.32 11.25 4.27
N THR A 51 -6.81 10.10 3.83
CA THR A 51 -7.14 8.96 4.68
C THR A 51 -5.98 7.96 4.66
N LEU A 52 -5.45 7.64 5.84
CA LEU A 52 -4.39 6.64 6.02
C LEU A 52 -4.98 5.24 6.13
N VAL A 53 -4.43 4.31 5.35
CA VAL A 53 -4.62 2.87 5.51
C VAL A 53 -3.26 2.23 5.65
N ARG A 54 -3.02 1.49 6.73
CA ARG A 54 -1.71 0.90 7.05
C ARG A 54 -1.77 -0.60 7.31
N ALA A 55 -0.66 -1.27 7.07
CA ALA A 55 -0.38 -2.62 7.52
C ALA A 55 0.98 -2.61 8.23
N ASP A 56 0.94 -2.71 9.54
CA ASP A 56 2.13 -2.69 10.37
C ASP A 56 2.82 -4.05 10.35
N ARG A 57 4.14 -4.03 10.54
CA ARG A 57 4.91 -5.26 10.55
C ARG A 57 4.63 -6.04 11.84
N ALA A 58 4.15 -7.26 11.72
CA ALA A 58 4.06 -8.20 12.83
C ALA A 58 5.47 -8.75 13.14
N VAL A 59 6.08 -8.24 14.21
CA VAL A 59 7.43 -8.63 14.66
C VAL A 59 7.56 -10.15 14.84
N GLU A 60 6.52 -10.77 15.40
CA GLU A 60 6.47 -12.21 15.71
C GLU A 60 6.52 -13.10 14.47
N LEU A 61 5.94 -12.64 13.35
CA LEU A 61 5.86 -13.42 12.09
C LEU A 61 7.08 -13.23 11.20
N CYS A 62 7.82 -12.13 11.38
CA CYS A 62 8.91 -11.74 10.50
C CYS A 62 10.31 -11.93 11.09
N GLY A 63 10.44 -12.13 12.40
CA GLY A 63 11.74 -12.28 13.08
C GLY A 63 12.64 -11.04 13.04
N LYS A 64 12.11 -9.89 12.57
CA LYS A 64 12.82 -8.60 12.53
C LYS A 64 12.09 -7.58 13.37
N THR A 65 12.85 -6.88 14.21
CA THR A 65 12.35 -5.87 15.16
C THR A 65 12.38 -4.44 14.59
N LYS A 66 12.99 -4.24 13.41
CA LYS A 66 13.07 -2.95 12.71
C LYS A 66 12.83 -3.14 11.22
N GLY A 67 12.24 -2.12 10.59
CA GLY A 67 11.94 -2.12 9.16
C GLY A 67 10.54 -2.63 8.84
N GLY A 68 10.12 -2.44 7.60
CA GLY A 68 8.84 -2.87 7.04
C GLY A 68 7.67 -1.93 7.32
N GLY A 69 6.47 -2.47 7.20
CA GLY A 69 5.21 -1.75 7.29
C GLY A 69 4.87 -1.05 5.99
N LEU A 70 3.58 -1.12 5.63
CA LEU A 70 3.01 -0.52 4.43
C LEU A 70 2.00 0.56 4.81
N ALA A 71 1.95 1.62 4.01
CA ALA A 71 0.95 2.66 4.17
C ALA A 71 0.42 3.13 2.81
N VAL A 72 -0.88 3.41 2.76
CA VAL A 72 -1.58 4.00 1.63
C VAL A 72 -2.25 5.26 2.13
N LEU A 73 -1.98 6.40 1.49
CA LEU A 73 -2.72 7.64 1.72
C LEU A 73 -3.63 7.86 0.51
N VAL A 74 -4.93 7.95 0.77
CA VAL A 74 -5.95 8.21 -0.25
C VAL A 74 -6.46 9.63 -0.09
N SER A 75 -6.43 10.42 -1.17
CA SER A 75 -6.93 11.79 -1.13
C SER A 75 -8.44 11.82 -0.89
N ASN A 76 -8.87 12.59 0.12
CA ASN A 76 -10.29 12.75 0.45
C ASN A 76 -11.05 13.53 -0.63
N LYS A 77 -10.34 14.21 -1.54
CA LYS A 77 -10.92 14.84 -2.72
C LYS A 77 -11.24 13.86 -3.84
N TRP A 78 -10.52 12.74 -3.87
CA TRP A 78 -10.67 11.72 -4.91
C TRP A 78 -11.66 10.64 -4.49
N CYS A 79 -11.67 10.26 -3.21
CA CYS A 79 -12.54 9.22 -2.68
C CYS A 79 -13.07 9.58 -1.29
N HIS A 80 -14.34 9.27 -1.03
CA HIS A 80 -14.89 9.36 0.33
C HIS A 80 -14.22 8.31 1.24
N PRO A 81 -13.84 8.65 2.49
CA PRO A 81 -13.19 7.70 3.39
C PRO A 81 -13.97 6.41 3.64
N GLY A 82 -15.30 6.51 3.73
CA GLY A 82 -16.19 5.35 3.89
C GLY A 82 -16.26 4.39 2.68
N HIS A 83 -15.64 4.75 1.55
CA HIS A 83 -15.55 3.91 0.35
C HIS A 83 -14.16 3.28 0.18
N ILE A 84 -13.31 3.39 1.20
CA ILE A 84 -12.00 2.75 1.27
C ILE A 84 -12.14 1.50 2.11
N THR A 85 -11.72 0.36 1.58
CA THR A 85 -11.84 -0.95 2.24
C THR A 85 -10.53 -1.69 2.18
N VAL A 86 -10.09 -2.24 3.30
CA VAL A 86 -8.98 -3.20 3.31
C VAL A 86 -9.51 -4.54 2.84
N LYS A 87 -8.97 -5.05 1.75
CA LYS A 87 -9.33 -6.37 1.18
C LYS A 87 -8.43 -7.49 1.69
N ASN A 88 -7.15 -7.18 1.90
CA ASN A 88 -6.19 -8.15 2.41
C ASN A 88 -5.02 -7.43 3.10
N LYS A 89 -4.48 -8.05 4.16
CA LYS A 89 -3.20 -7.71 4.77
C LYS A 89 -2.42 -9.00 4.97
N THR A 90 -1.24 -9.09 4.37
CA THR A 90 -0.36 -10.24 4.54
C THR A 90 0.99 -9.74 5.04
N CYS A 91 1.52 -10.39 6.07
CA CYS A 91 2.86 -10.13 6.58
C CYS A 91 3.53 -11.49 6.79
N THR A 92 4.43 -11.86 5.87
CA THR A 92 5.29 -13.04 6.00
C THR A 92 6.74 -12.61 6.06
N ARG A 93 7.62 -13.56 6.36
CA ARG A 93 9.07 -13.34 6.30
C ARG A 93 9.55 -12.83 4.93
N ASP A 94 8.87 -13.25 3.86
CA ASP A 94 9.29 -13.09 2.48
C ASP A 94 8.50 -11.99 1.73
N VAL A 95 7.31 -11.59 2.22
CA VAL A 95 6.54 -10.49 1.62
C VAL A 95 5.61 -9.81 2.63
N GLU A 96 5.51 -8.49 2.51
CA GLU A 96 4.45 -7.68 3.11
C GLU A 96 3.52 -7.18 2.01
N LEU A 97 2.21 -7.31 2.22
CA LEU A 97 1.17 -7.01 1.25
C LEU A 97 0.03 -6.26 1.92
N LEU A 98 -0.40 -5.15 1.30
CA LEU A 98 -1.61 -4.42 1.68
C LEU A 98 -2.47 -4.21 0.43
N VAL A 99 -3.68 -4.73 0.46
CA VAL A 99 -4.66 -4.59 -0.63
C VAL A 99 -5.80 -3.69 -0.19
N VAL A 100 -5.99 -2.58 -0.89
CA VAL A 100 -6.99 -1.56 -0.58
C VAL A 100 -7.93 -1.38 -1.78
N GLY A 101 -9.21 -1.68 -1.57
CA GLY A 101 -10.27 -1.35 -2.52
C GLY A 101 -10.75 0.09 -2.29
N ILE A 102 -10.84 0.86 -3.37
CA ILE A 102 -11.16 2.29 -3.35
C ILE A 102 -12.25 2.54 -4.40
N ARG A 103 -13.32 3.24 -4.05
CA ARG A 103 -14.35 3.68 -5.00
C ARG A 103 -14.38 5.21 -5.10
N PRO A 104 -13.61 5.79 -6.05
CA PRO A 104 -13.55 7.24 -6.25
C PRO A 104 -14.91 7.85 -6.62
N TYR A 105 -15.02 9.17 -6.49
CA TYR A 105 -16.22 9.90 -6.92
C TYR A 105 -16.46 9.81 -8.42
N TYR A 106 -15.38 9.78 -9.20
CA TYR A 106 -15.40 9.70 -10.64
C TYR A 106 -14.52 8.54 -11.09
N LEU A 107 -15.12 7.61 -11.81
CA LEU A 107 -14.44 6.46 -12.39
C LEU A 107 -15.02 6.24 -13.79
N PRO A 108 -14.20 5.89 -14.80
CA PRO A 108 -14.69 5.48 -16.11
C PRO A 108 -15.71 4.34 -15.97
N ARG A 109 -16.69 4.28 -16.89
CA ARG A 109 -17.82 3.34 -16.83
C ARG A 109 -17.36 1.89 -16.86
N GLU A 110 -16.21 1.64 -17.46
CA GLU A 110 -15.57 0.34 -17.64
C GLU A 110 -15.02 -0.24 -16.33
N PHE A 111 -14.85 0.60 -15.30
CA PHE A 111 -14.30 0.17 -14.03
C PHE A 111 -15.33 0.29 -12.91
N SER A 112 -15.41 -0.75 -12.08
CA SER A 112 -16.34 -0.78 -10.93
C SER A 112 -15.73 -0.16 -9.67
N ASN A 113 -14.40 -0.31 -9.50
CA ASN A 113 -13.61 0.28 -8.43
C ASN A 113 -12.12 0.24 -8.79
N VAL A 114 -11.28 0.89 -7.98
CA VAL A 114 -9.83 0.77 -8.02
C VAL A 114 -9.39 -0.19 -6.91
N VAL A 115 -8.38 -1.01 -7.16
CA VAL A 115 -7.72 -1.83 -6.15
C VAL A 115 -6.23 -1.51 -6.17
N ALA A 116 -5.73 -0.94 -5.08
CA ALA A 116 -4.31 -0.69 -4.87
C ALA A 116 -3.69 -1.86 -4.09
N ILE A 117 -2.67 -2.48 -4.66
CA ILE A 117 -1.87 -3.54 -4.05
C ILE A 117 -0.48 -2.96 -3.78
N VAL A 118 -0.16 -2.78 -2.49
CA VAL A 118 1.16 -2.36 -2.05
C VAL A 118 1.97 -3.56 -1.62
N VAL A 119 3.19 -3.67 -2.14
CA VAL A 119 4.11 -4.79 -1.88
C VAL A 119 5.40 -4.27 -1.27
N TYR A 120 5.92 -4.96 -0.26
CA TYR A 120 7.30 -4.82 0.16
C TYR A 120 7.94 -6.20 0.28
N ILE A 121 8.98 -6.45 -0.52
CA ILE A 121 9.74 -7.70 -0.51
C ILE A 121 11.07 -7.43 0.21
N PRO A 122 11.31 -8.01 1.40
CA PRO A 122 12.59 -7.82 2.09
C PRO A 122 13.80 -8.25 1.24
N PRO A 123 14.98 -7.60 1.35
CA PRO A 123 16.16 -7.92 0.55
C PRO A 123 16.71 -9.37 0.67
N ARG A 124 16.25 -10.12 1.67
CA ARG A 124 16.62 -11.53 1.91
C ARG A 124 15.46 -12.50 1.70
N ALA A 125 14.37 -12.02 1.11
CA ALA A 125 13.20 -12.83 0.84
C ALA A 125 13.49 -13.88 -0.22
N ASP A 126 12.84 -15.03 -0.08
CA ASP A 126 12.70 -16.00 -1.16
C ASP A 126 11.77 -15.46 -2.26
N PRO A 127 12.27 -15.23 -3.49
CA PRO A 127 11.47 -14.67 -4.59
C PRO A 127 10.26 -15.53 -4.94
N THR A 128 10.38 -16.86 -4.88
CA THR A 128 9.30 -17.78 -5.24
C THR A 128 8.15 -17.67 -4.25
N SER A 129 8.43 -17.78 -2.95
CA SER A 129 7.41 -17.61 -1.92
C SER A 129 6.72 -16.24 -1.98
N ALA A 130 7.48 -15.17 -2.23
CA ALA A 130 6.91 -13.83 -2.39
C ALA A 130 5.99 -13.74 -3.62
N CYS A 131 6.40 -14.31 -4.75
CA CYS A 131 5.61 -14.32 -5.98
C CYS A 131 4.30 -15.11 -5.82
N ASP A 132 4.34 -16.29 -5.19
CA ASP A 132 3.16 -17.13 -4.97
C ASP A 132 2.08 -16.38 -4.19
N VAL A 133 2.48 -15.69 -3.11
CA VAL A 133 1.56 -14.89 -2.29
C VAL A 133 0.96 -13.73 -3.08
N ILE A 134 1.77 -13.03 -3.89
CA ILE A 134 1.30 -11.92 -4.72
C ILE A 134 0.33 -12.43 -5.79
N GLN A 135 0.67 -13.52 -6.48
CA GLN A 135 -0.18 -14.11 -7.52
C GLN A 135 -1.52 -14.59 -6.94
N GLU A 136 -1.51 -15.28 -5.81
CA GLU A 136 -2.72 -15.72 -5.13
C GLU A 136 -3.61 -14.52 -4.74
N ALA A 137 -3.00 -13.44 -4.22
CA ALA A 137 -3.73 -12.22 -3.90
C ALA A 137 -4.35 -11.57 -5.16
N VAL A 138 -3.59 -11.44 -6.25
CA VAL A 138 -4.09 -10.86 -7.51
C VAL A 138 -5.20 -11.72 -8.11
N ALA A 139 -5.03 -13.04 -8.15
CA ALA A 139 -6.03 -13.96 -8.67
C ALA A 139 -7.36 -13.88 -7.89
N ARG A 140 -7.29 -13.80 -6.55
CA ARG A 140 -8.47 -13.58 -5.70
C ARG A 140 -9.19 -12.27 -6.03
N ILE A 141 -8.44 -11.18 -6.22
CA ILE A 141 -9.02 -9.88 -6.56
C ILE A 141 -9.66 -9.90 -7.94
N GLN A 142 -8.98 -10.46 -8.96
CA GLN A 142 -9.53 -10.57 -10.31
C GLN A 142 -10.80 -11.42 -10.34
N SER A 143 -10.84 -12.51 -9.57
CA SER A 143 -12.04 -13.36 -9.47
C SER A 143 -13.20 -12.66 -8.77
N ALA A 144 -12.94 -11.86 -7.73
CA ALA A 144 -13.98 -11.14 -6.99
C ALA A 144 -14.44 -9.83 -7.67
N HIS A 145 -13.55 -9.20 -8.44
CA HIS A 145 -13.74 -7.89 -9.04
C HIS A 145 -13.17 -7.87 -10.47
N SER A 146 -13.85 -8.53 -11.41
CA SER A 146 -13.40 -8.68 -12.80
C SER A 146 -13.24 -7.36 -13.56
N GLU A 147 -13.96 -6.32 -13.13
CA GLU A 147 -13.92 -4.97 -13.72
C GLU A 147 -13.21 -3.96 -12.80
N ALA A 148 -12.36 -4.40 -11.87
CA ALA A 148 -11.56 -3.48 -11.08
C ALA A 148 -10.31 -3.03 -11.82
N LEU A 149 -9.98 -1.74 -11.72
CA LEU A 149 -8.66 -1.25 -12.09
C LEU A 149 -7.66 -1.65 -11.00
N ILE A 150 -6.76 -2.59 -11.31
CA ILE A 150 -5.73 -3.06 -10.37
C ILE A 150 -4.45 -2.26 -10.57
N ILE A 151 -3.94 -1.67 -9.49
CA ILE A 151 -2.66 -0.96 -9.43
C ILE A 151 -1.76 -1.73 -8.47
N ILE A 152 -0.65 -2.28 -8.98
CA ILE A 152 0.35 -2.97 -8.15
C ILE A 152 1.60 -2.10 -8.09
N SER A 153 2.09 -1.82 -6.89
CA SER A 153 3.24 -0.96 -6.69
C SER A 153 3.91 -1.28 -5.37
N GLY A 154 5.20 -1.05 -5.28
CA GLY A 154 5.93 -1.19 -4.04
C GLY A 154 7.42 -1.34 -4.25
N ASP A 155 8.10 -1.82 -3.23
CA ASP A 155 9.53 -2.08 -3.25
C ASP A 155 9.76 -3.58 -3.36
N PHE A 156 10.17 -4.01 -4.55
CA PHE A 156 10.41 -5.41 -4.89
C PHE A 156 11.85 -5.84 -4.61
N ASN A 157 12.74 -4.91 -4.22
CA ASN A 157 14.17 -5.12 -4.07
C ASN A 157 14.78 -5.91 -5.25
N HIS A 158 15.14 -7.18 -5.04
CA HIS A 158 15.81 -8.04 -6.02
C HIS A 158 14.85 -8.85 -6.92
N VAL A 159 13.54 -8.74 -6.72
CA VAL A 159 12.54 -9.46 -7.51
C VAL A 159 12.14 -8.60 -8.72
N GLU A 160 12.95 -8.66 -9.78
CA GLU A 160 12.75 -7.84 -10.99
C GLU A 160 11.63 -8.36 -11.90
N ARG A 161 11.25 -9.63 -11.76
CA ARG A 161 10.16 -10.26 -12.49
C ARG A 161 9.23 -10.95 -11.52
N LEU A 162 8.01 -10.43 -11.39
CA LEU A 162 6.86 -11.30 -11.17
C LEU A 162 6.84 -12.25 -12.38
N CYS A 163 7.36 -13.48 -12.25
CA CYS A 163 7.55 -14.39 -13.39
C CYS A 163 6.23 -14.65 -14.18
N PRO A 164 6.29 -14.84 -15.53
CA PRO A 164 5.17 -14.54 -16.46
C PRO A 164 4.49 -15.78 -17.10
N PRO A 165 3.45 -15.65 -17.97
CA PRO A 165 2.64 -14.47 -18.32
C PRO A 165 1.16 -14.59 -17.90
N TRP A 166 0.47 -13.45 -17.81
CA TRP A 166 -0.98 -13.34 -17.78
C TRP A 166 -1.56 -13.56 -19.19
#